data_AF-A0A6P4F605-F1
#
_entry.id   AF-A0A6P4F605-F1
#
_cell.length_a   1.000
_cell.length_b   1.000
_cell.length_c   1.000
_cell.angle_alpha   90.00
_cell.angle_beta   90.00
_cell.angle_gamma   90.00
#
_symmetry.space_group_name_H-M   'P 1'
#
loop_
_entity.id
_entity.type
_entity.pdbx_description
1 polymer ?
#
loop_
_entity_poly.entity_id
_entity_poly.type
_entity_poly.pdbx_seq_one_letter_code
_entity_poly.pdbx_strand_id
1 'polypeptide(L)'
;MEVTKKSKKSKKAKKSKAPKDSSASIKLTALHRKQKEVARVLILKQEILMRSGVSYLEYQEIRAEIERLNSLKETFSRRVEKLKQQDK
;
A
#
# COMPACT_ATOMS: atom_id res chain seq x y z
N MET A 1 26.14 -46.19 -27.45
CA MET A 1 25.17 -45.20 -26.95
C MET A 1 25.63 -44.73 -25.59
N GLU A 2 25.58 -43.41 -25.45
CA GLU A 2 25.45 -42.62 -24.22
C GLU A 2 26.57 -42.55 -23.19
N VAL A 3 26.78 -41.29 -22.85
CA VAL A 3 27.88 -40.67 -22.14
C VAL A 3 27.41 -40.33 -20.73
N THR A 4 28.37 -40.19 -19.83
CA THR A 4 28.40 -39.35 -18.61
C THR A 4 27.93 -39.94 -17.29
N LYS A 5 28.92 -40.25 -16.43
CA LYS A 5 28.78 -40.10 -14.98
C LYS A 5 30.09 -39.58 -14.35
N LYS A 6 29.91 -38.48 -13.61
CA LYS A 6 30.77 -37.91 -12.54
C LYS A 6 32.06 -37.22 -13.04
N SER A 7 32.43 -36.02 -12.59
CA SER A 7 32.34 -35.48 -11.23
C SER A 7 32.68 -33.98 -11.17
N LYS A 8 32.26 -33.35 -10.06
CA LYS A 8 32.96 -32.30 -9.29
C LYS A 8 33.27 -30.95 -10.00
N LYS A 9 32.59 -29.90 -9.51
CA LYS A 9 33.11 -29.00 -8.44
C LYS A 9 32.56 -27.57 -8.64
N SER A 10 31.77 -27.15 -7.65
CA SER A 10 31.58 -25.77 -7.19
C SER A 10 31.52 -24.63 -8.21
N LYS A 11 30.40 -23.91 -8.22
CA LYS A 11 30.41 -22.53 -7.71
C LYS A 11 28.99 -22.14 -7.30
N LYS A 12 28.87 -21.93 -6.00
CA LYS A 12 27.78 -21.25 -5.29
C LYS A 12 27.69 -19.83 -5.86
N ALA A 13 27.11 -19.67 -7.05
CA ALA A 13 26.93 -18.38 -7.68
C ALA A 13 25.68 -17.74 -7.10
N LYS A 14 25.91 -16.91 -6.07
CA LYS A 14 25.01 -15.90 -5.52
C LYS A 14 23.53 -16.30 -5.57
N LYS A 15 23.01 -16.76 -4.42
CA LYS A 15 21.76 -16.14 -3.94
C LYS A 15 22.07 -14.64 -4.00
N SER A 16 21.59 -13.98 -5.05
CA SER A 16 21.45 -12.54 -5.05
C SER A 16 20.79 -12.26 -3.72
N LYS A 17 21.52 -11.61 -2.82
CA LYS A 17 20.91 -11.00 -1.65
C LYS A 17 19.80 -10.17 -2.27
N ALA A 18 18.56 -10.64 -2.17
CA ALA A 18 17.44 -9.73 -2.27
C ALA A 18 17.84 -8.56 -1.37
N PRO A 19 17.90 -7.33 -1.89
CA PRO A 19 18.21 -6.20 -1.03
C PRO A 19 17.26 -6.34 0.16
N LYS A 20 17.82 -6.41 1.37
CA LYS A 20 16.97 -6.35 2.56
C LYS A 20 16.24 -5.03 2.40
N ASP A 21 14.95 -5.08 2.06
CA ASP A 21 14.15 -3.88 1.94
C ASP A 21 14.38 -3.08 3.22
N SER A 22 14.76 -1.82 3.05
CA SER A 22 14.95 -0.94 4.20
C SER A 22 13.64 -0.95 5.01
N SER A 23 13.74 -0.82 6.34
CA SER A 23 12.53 -0.70 7.16
C SER A 23 11.62 0.43 6.66
N ALA A 24 12.21 1.47 6.06
CA ALA A 24 11.51 2.55 5.38
C ALA A 24 10.75 2.08 4.13
N SER A 25 11.36 1.29 3.24
CA SER A 25 10.72 0.70 2.05
C SER A 25 9.51 -0.19 2.40
N ILE A 26 9.65 -1.03 3.43
CA ILE A 26 8.53 -1.88 3.92
C ILE A 26 7.38 -1.01 4.44
N LYS A 27 7.70 0.01 5.26
CA LYS A 27 6.71 0.95 5.79
C LYS A 27 6.03 1.75 4.67
N LEU A 28 6.78 2.16 3.65
CA LEU A 28 6.27 2.91 2.51
C LEU A 28 5.30 2.06 1.68
N THR A 29 5.66 0.80 1.42
CA THR A 29 4.79 -0.15 0.71
C THR A 29 3.48 -0.40 1.47
N ALA A 30 3.57 -0.60 2.79
CA ALA A 30 2.38 -0.76 3.63
C ALA A 30 1.50 0.51 3.63
N LEU A 31 2.12 1.69 3.64
CA LEU A 31 1.42 2.97 3.61
C LEU A 31 0.71 3.22 2.27
N HIS A 32 1.34 2.88 1.15
CA HIS A 32 0.71 2.94 -0.18
C HIS A 32 -0.53 2.03 -0.27
N ARG A 33 -0.49 0.83 0.33
CA ARG A 33 -1.68 -0.06 0.39
C ARG A 33 -2.82 0.61 1.16
N LYS A 34 -2.52 1.25 2.29
CA LYS A 34 -3.52 2.00 3.07
C LYS A 34 -4.10 3.19 2.30
N GLN A 35 -3.28 3.93 1.57
CA GLN A 35 -3.75 5.04 0.73
C GLN A 35 -4.71 4.57 -0.37
N LYS A 36 -4.41 3.45 -1.02
CA LYS A 36 -5.30 2.85 -2.03
C LYS A 36 -6.66 2.49 -1.44
N GLU A 37 -6.67 1.87 -0.26
CA GLU A 37 -7.91 1.48 0.40
C GLU A 37 -8.72 2.70 0.85
N VAL A 38 -8.08 3.72 1.43
CA VAL A 38 -8.76 4.97 1.79
C VAL A 38 -9.38 5.64 0.58
N ALA A 39 -8.65 5.71 -0.54
CA ALA A 39 -9.18 6.28 -1.78
C ALA A 39 -10.38 5.48 -2.30
N ARG A 40 -10.31 4.14 -2.26
CA ARG A 40 -11.42 3.26 -2.66
C ARG A 40 -12.66 3.49 -1.80
N VAL A 41 -12.51 3.56 -0.48
CA VAL A 41 -13.63 3.78 0.45
C VAL A 41 -14.21 5.18 0.28
N LEU A 42 -13.38 6.20 0.05
CA LEU A 42 -13.82 7.57 -0.20
C LEU A 42 -14.74 7.64 -1.43
N ILE A 43 -14.32 7.02 -2.54
CA ILE A 43 -15.12 6.94 -3.77
C ILE A 43 -16.45 6.24 -3.48
N LEU A 44 -16.43 5.09 -2.80
CA LEU A 44 -17.65 4.35 -2.46
C LEU A 44 -18.62 5.19 -1.62
N LYS A 45 -18.11 5.93 -0.62
CA LYS A 45 -18.95 6.79 0.24
C LYS A 45 -19.55 7.96 -0.56
N GLN A 46 -18.78 8.54 -1.48
CA GLN A 46 -19.29 9.57 -2.40
C GLN A 46 -20.37 9.03 -3.33
N GLU A 47 -20.18 7.83 -3.88
CA GLU A 47 -21.19 7.17 -4.72
C GLU A 47 -22.47 6.88 -3.95
N ILE A 48 -22.38 6.38 -2.71
CA ILE A 48 -23.55 6.18 -1.85
C ILE A 48 -24.29 7.49 -1.63
N LEU A 49 -23.56 8.58 -1.34
CA LEU A 49 -24.15 9.90 -1.13
C LEU A 49 -24.89 10.43 -2.38
N MET A 50 -24.39 10.10 -3.58
CA MET A 50 -25.00 10.51 -4.85
C MET A 50 -26.18 9.65 -5.29
N ARG A 51 -26.30 8.41 -4.77
CA ARG A 51 -27.45 7.56 -5.05
C ARG A 51 -28.63 8.03 -4.20
N SER A 52 -29.73 8.41 -4.83
CA SER A 52 -30.97 8.79 -4.15
C SER A 52 -31.48 7.61 -3.31
N GLY A 53 -31.75 7.85 -2.03
CA GLY A 53 -32.19 6.83 -1.08
C GLY A 53 -31.56 6.90 0.31
N VAL A 54 -30.63 7.82 0.53
CA VAL A 54 -30.00 8.04 1.84
C VAL A 54 -30.90 8.91 2.72
N SER A 55 -31.25 8.44 3.92
CA SER A 55 -31.96 9.25 4.90
C SER A 55 -31.10 10.42 5.40
N TYR A 56 -31.72 11.43 6.02
CA TYR A 56 -30.97 12.58 6.53
C TYR A 56 -29.91 12.18 7.58
N LEU A 57 -30.20 11.21 8.44
CA LEU A 57 -29.25 10.74 9.45
C LEU A 57 -28.07 10.02 8.80
N GLU A 58 -28.34 9.10 7.86
CA GLU A 58 -27.29 8.41 7.12
C GLU A 58 -26.44 9.38 6.29
N TYR A 59 -27.05 10.45 5.74
CA TYR A 59 -26.33 11.50 5.04
C TYR A 59 -25.29 12.17 5.95
N GLN A 60 -25.68 12.53 7.18
CA GLN A 60 -24.78 13.14 8.15
C GLN A 60 -23.63 12.21 8.53
N GLU A 61 -23.93 10.93 8.76
CA GLU A 61 -22.93 9.91 9.08
C GLU A 61 -21.94 9.72 7.91
N ILE A 62 -22.44 9.65 6.67
CA ILE A 62 -21.59 9.51 5.48
C ILE A 62 -20.74 10.77 5.27
N ARG A 63 -21.28 11.96 5.51
CA ARG A 63 -20.54 13.23 5.44
C ARG A 63 -19.39 13.27 6.45
N ALA A 64 -19.66 12.95 7.71
CA ALA A 64 -18.65 12.88 8.76
C ALA A 64 -17.56 11.83 8.42
N GLU A 65 -17.97 10.70 7.85
CA GLU A 65 -17.05 9.66 7.41
C GLU A 65 -16.13 10.13 6.27
N ILE A 66 -16.67 10.83 5.28
CA ILE A 66 -15.89 11.41 4.17
C ILE A 66 -14.86 12.40 4.70
N GLU A 67 -15.24 13.25 5.65
CA GLU A 67 -14.33 14.22 6.28
C GLU A 67 -13.18 13.50 7.01
N ARG A 68 -13.50 12.48 7.81
CA ARG A 68 -12.51 11.64 8.50
C ARG A 68 -11.55 10.95 7.52
N LEU A 69 -12.05 10.41 6.41
CA LEU A 69 -11.24 9.76 5.38
C LEU A 69 -10.32 10.75 4.65
N ASN A 70 -10.78 11.98 4.40
CA ASN A 70 -9.94 13.04 3.83
C ASN A 70 -8.79 13.42 4.77
N SER A 71 -9.05 13.59 6.07
CA SER A 71 -7.98 13.83 7.06
C SER A 71 -6.97 12.68 7.12
N LEU A 72 -7.46 11.43 7.00
CA LEU A 72 -6.59 10.26 6.98
C LEU A 72 -5.72 10.21 5.72
N LYS A 73 -6.28 10.56 4.55
CA LYS A 73 -5.56 10.68 3.29
C LYS A 73 -4.41 11.68 3.40
N GLU A 74 -4.68 12.86 3.96
CA GLU A 74 -3.63 13.88 4.20
C GLU A 74 -2.54 13.39 5.15
N THR A 75 -2.94 12.73 6.25
CA THR A 75 -2.00 12.15 7.22
C THR A 75 -1.07 11.14 6.56
N PHE A 76 -1.61 10.28 5.68
CA PHE A 76 -0.78 9.34 4.93
C PHE A 76 0.14 10.04 3.94
N SER A 77 -0.33 11.06 3.22
CA SER A 77 0.52 11.84 2.30
C SER A 77 1.73 12.45 3.02
N ARG A 78 1.50 13.12 4.16
CA ARG A 78 2.59 13.68 4.99
C ARG A 78 3.55 12.60 5.48
N ARG A 79 3.04 11.41 5.82
CA ARG A 79 3.88 10.29 6.28
C ARG A 79 4.68 9.64 5.14
N VAL A 80 4.14 9.60 3.93
CA VAL A 80 4.87 9.17 2.72
C VAL A 80 6.06 10.10 2.47
N GLU A 81 5.84 11.41 2.53
CA GLU A 81 6.91 12.41 2.34
C GLU A 81 8.04 12.23 3.36
N LYS A 82 7.70 12.06 4.65
CA LYS A 82 8.67 11.79 5.71
C LYS A 82 9.46 10.51 5.47
N LEU A 83 8.79 9.42 5.06
CA LEU A 83 9.47 8.15 4.78
C LEU A 83 10.40 8.24 3.56
N LYS A 84 10.00 8.99 2.52
CA LYS A 84 10.86 9.25 1.35
C LYS A 84 12.11 10.07 1.69
N GLN A 85 12.03 10.95 2.68
CA GLN A 85 13.19 11.69 3.18
C GLN A 85 14.15 10.81 3.99
N GLN A 86 13.65 9.77 4.67
CA GLN A 86 14.45 8.84 5.47
C GLN A 86 15.16 7.75 4.64
N ASP A 87 14.74 7.54 3.39
CA ASP A 87 15.30 6.54 2.47
C ASP A 87 16.29 7.18 1.47
N LYS A 88 16.53 8.50 1.58
CA LYS A 88 17.58 9.26 0.88
C LYS A 88 18.82 9.37 1.75
#